data_AF-A0A1X7TBT6-F1
#
_entry.id   AF-A0A1X7TBT6-F1
#
_cell.length_a   1.000
_cell.length_b   1.000
_cell.length_c   1.000
_cell.angle_alpha   90.00
_cell.angle_beta   90.00
_cell.angle_gamma   90.00
#
_symmetry.space_group_name_H-M   'P 1'
#
loop_
_entity.id
_entity.type
_entity.pdbx_description
1 polymer ?
#
loop_
_entity_poly.entity_id
_entity_poly.type
_entity_poly.pdbx_seq_one_letter_code
_entity_poly.pdbx_strand_id
1 'polypeptide(L)'
;REMLTRQNEVTLSCIEEGKSKLLSKVAMLMGHLLCWKNIIKISQSSNVNWFGLLQFVSCCVHTHIDHVTGFKKCITDLLSLSLSQENEEYLIISLLLSRQGGMEGEHVFPSYGNWFKSVFGSSQHSLMDSKRSLTFLMRCLTNLINEDQPYCLQAHITFPPRKLAKCSQLVTGYIVKAKSRLDYLQVDYDYIDTNSTEDNVEINHEFSMAEVELNDIMSSFEANNCQTIPNKLLEYQIFNQPYYTGRILKLLLAPRQ
;
A
#
# COMPACT_ATOMS: atom_id res chain seq x y z
N ARG A 1 -14.23 6.45 -5.94
CA ARG A 1 -14.44 6.04 -4.53
C ARG A 1 -14.75 4.56 -4.38
N GLU A 2 -15.74 3.98 -5.08
CA GLU A 2 -16.03 2.53 -5.02
C GLU A 2 -14.77 1.66 -5.18
N MET A 3 -13.90 1.98 -6.15
CA MET A 3 -12.70 1.17 -6.35
C MET A 3 -11.69 1.23 -5.20
N LEU A 4 -11.75 2.18 -4.27
CA LEU A 4 -10.86 2.19 -3.10
C LEU A 4 -11.10 0.97 -2.20
N THR A 5 -12.33 0.44 -2.16
CA THR A 5 -12.67 -0.74 -1.35
C THR A 5 -12.45 -2.05 -2.10
N ARG A 6 -12.36 -2.03 -3.44
CA ARG A 6 -12.37 -3.24 -4.28
C ARG A 6 -11.05 -3.51 -5.02
N GLN A 7 -9.96 -2.79 -4.70
CA GLN A 7 -8.67 -2.97 -5.40
C GLN A 7 -8.12 -4.40 -5.30
N ASN A 8 -8.41 -5.11 -4.21
CA ASN A 8 -7.95 -6.49 -4.00
C ASN A 8 -8.55 -7.47 -5.02
N GLU A 9 -9.63 -7.10 -5.72
CA GLU A 9 -10.28 -7.93 -6.74
C GLU A 9 -9.64 -7.78 -8.13
N VAL A 10 -8.69 -6.85 -8.30
CA VAL A 10 -8.15 -6.45 -9.62
C VAL A 10 -6.63 -6.51 -9.71
N THR A 11 -5.96 -7.17 -8.76
CA THR A 11 -4.52 -7.49 -8.86
C THR A 11 -4.25 -8.45 -10.00
N LEU A 12 -2.98 -8.58 -10.44
CA LEU A 12 -2.63 -9.48 -11.53
C LEU A 12 -3.09 -10.94 -11.27
N SER A 13 -2.99 -11.41 -10.03
CA SER A 13 -3.41 -12.77 -9.62
C SER A 13 -4.91 -13.02 -9.74
N CYS A 14 -5.73 -11.97 -9.68
CA CYS A 14 -7.18 -12.07 -9.81
C CYS A 14 -7.67 -11.96 -11.27
N ILE A 15 -6.79 -11.67 -12.22
CA ILE A 15 -7.14 -11.53 -13.64
C ILE A 15 -7.10 -12.90 -14.31
N GLU A 16 -8.18 -13.26 -15.02
CA GLU A 16 -8.23 -14.46 -15.87
C GLU A 16 -7.01 -14.52 -16.81
N GLU A 17 -6.36 -15.68 -16.89
CA GLU A 17 -5.09 -15.86 -17.60
C GLU A 17 -5.13 -15.36 -19.06
N GLY A 18 -6.20 -15.66 -19.79
CA GLY A 18 -6.36 -15.19 -21.18
C GLY A 18 -6.42 -13.66 -21.28
N LYS A 19 -7.10 -13.03 -20.32
CA LYS A 19 -7.21 -11.57 -20.22
C LYS A 19 -5.88 -10.93 -19.83
N SER A 20 -5.16 -11.49 -18.85
CA SER A 20 -3.87 -10.93 -18.42
C SER A 20 -2.84 -10.99 -19.56
N LYS A 21 -2.77 -12.11 -20.29
CA LYS A 21 -1.92 -12.25 -21.48
C LYS A 21 -2.24 -11.23 -22.56
N LEU A 22 -3.53 -11.00 -22.83
CA LEU A 22 -3.97 -9.99 -23.79
C LEU A 22 -3.54 -8.58 -23.36
N LEU A 23 -3.83 -8.20 -22.12
CA LEU A 23 -3.50 -6.88 -21.59
C LEU A 23 -1.98 -6.64 -21.58
N SER A 24 -1.19 -7.62 -21.15
CA SER A 24 0.27 -7.53 -21.20
C SER A 24 0.80 -7.40 -22.63
N LYS A 25 0.19 -8.09 -23.60
CA LYS A 25 0.58 -7.95 -25.02
C LYS A 25 0.24 -6.57 -25.58
N VAL A 26 -0.90 -6.00 -25.20
CA VAL A 26 -1.25 -4.61 -25.51
C VAL A 26 -0.25 -3.64 -24.88
N ALA A 27 0.11 -3.85 -23.61
CA ALA A 27 1.09 -3.02 -22.91
C ALA A 27 2.47 -3.07 -23.59
N MET A 28 2.92 -4.25 -24.04
CA MET A 28 4.17 -4.40 -24.80
C MET A 28 4.12 -3.62 -26.12
N LEU A 29 3.03 -3.73 -26.89
CA LEU A 29 2.88 -3.04 -28.17
C LEU A 29 2.84 -1.52 -28.02
N MET A 30 2.23 -1.01 -26.95
CA MET A 30 2.19 0.43 -26.66
C MET A 30 3.54 0.99 -26.19
N GLY A 31 4.36 0.16 -25.53
CA GLY A 31 5.58 0.60 -24.84
C GLY A 31 5.28 1.37 -23.55
N HIS A 32 6.27 1.42 -22.64
CA HIS A 32 6.10 1.95 -21.29
C HIS A 32 5.57 3.40 -21.26
N LEU A 33 6.08 4.28 -22.13
CA LEU A 33 5.81 5.71 -22.07
C LEU A 33 4.35 6.02 -22.42
N LEU A 34 3.85 5.34 -23.44
CA LEU A 34 2.47 5.49 -23.89
C LEU A 34 1.49 4.83 -22.91
N CYS A 35 1.89 3.73 -22.26
CA CYS A 35 1.11 3.13 -21.17
C CYS A 35 0.90 4.13 -20.03
N TRP A 36 1.98 4.66 -19.44
CA TRP A 36 1.89 5.58 -18.30
C TRP A 36 1.09 6.85 -18.65
N LYS A 37 1.35 7.46 -19.81
CA LYS A 37 0.63 8.65 -20.24
C LYS A 37 -0.87 8.40 -20.43
N ASN A 38 -1.25 7.28 -21.03
CA ASN A 38 -2.66 6.96 -21.25
C ASN A 38 -3.36 6.53 -19.97
N ILE A 39 -2.70 5.82 -19.06
CA ILE A 39 -3.26 5.49 -17.74
C ILE A 39 -3.66 6.79 -17.01
N ILE A 40 -2.75 7.77 -16.95
CA ILE A 40 -3.06 9.08 -16.32
C ILE A 40 -4.18 9.80 -17.07
N LYS A 41 -4.09 9.91 -18.40
CA LYS A 41 -5.12 10.60 -19.20
C LYS A 41 -6.52 9.99 -19.04
N ILE A 42 -6.62 8.66 -19.10
CA ILE A 42 -7.88 7.94 -18.97
C ILE A 42 -8.41 8.09 -17.55
N SER A 43 -7.57 8.00 -16.53
CA SER A 43 -7.98 8.16 -15.12
C SER A 43 -8.64 9.50 -14.81
N GLN A 44 -8.34 10.55 -15.58
CA GLN A 44 -8.91 11.90 -15.43
C GLN A 44 -10.23 12.11 -16.21
N SER A 45 -10.66 11.12 -16.98
CA SER A 45 -11.89 11.23 -17.78
C SER A 45 -13.14 11.07 -16.91
N SER A 46 -14.29 11.59 -17.33
CA SER A 46 -15.54 11.47 -16.55
C SER A 46 -16.10 10.05 -16.50
N ASN A 47 -15.86 9.25 -17.55
CA ASN A 47 -16.37 7.89 -17.69
C ASN A 47 -15.21 6.89 -17.76
N VAL A 48 -14.65 6.56 -16.60
CA VAL A 48 -13.56 5.59 -16.48
C VAL A 48 -14.11 4.22 -16.11
N ASN A 49 -13.78 3.20 -16.91
CA ASN A 49 -13.91 1.82 -16.45
C ASN A 49 -12.74 1.52 -15.50
N TRP A 50 -12.93 1.86 -14.22
CA TRP A 50 -11.87 1.72 -13.21
C TRP A 50 -11.40 0.28 -13.02
N PHE A 51 -12.30 -0.70 -13.12
CA PHE A 51 -11.95 -2.11 -13.01
C PHE A 51 -10.98 -2.51 -14.12
N GLY A 52 -11.33 -2.21 -15.38
CA GLY A 52 -10.46 -2.48 -16.53
C GLY A 52 -9.15 -1.70 -16.50
N LEU A 53 -9.19 -0.43 -16.05
CA LEU A 53 -8.00 0.41 -15.93
C LEU A 53 -7.02 -0.15 -14.90
N LEU A 54 -7.50 -0.53 -13.71
CA LEU A 54 -6.63 -1.07 -12.65
C LEU A 54 -6.05 -2.43 -13.01
N GLN A 55 -6.82 -3.30 -13.66
CA GLN A 55 -6.30 -4.55 -14.22
C GLN A 55 -5.21 -4.29 -15.26
N PHE A 56 -5.40 -3.29 -16.12
CA PHE A 56 -4.37 -2.88 -17.08
C PHE A 56 -3.14 -2.30 -16.38
N VAL A 57 -3.29 -1.51 -15.32
CA VAL A 57 -2.18 -1.02 -14.49
C VAL A 57 -1.38 -2.19 -13.92
N SER A 58 -2.02 -3.20 -13.33
CA SER A 58 -1.37 -4.41 -12.80
C SER A 58 -0.56 -5.16 -13.87
N CYS A 59 -1.12 -5.32 -15.06
CA CYS A 59 -0.38 -5.91 -16.19
C CYS A 59 0.79 -5.01 -16.65
N CYS A 60 0.59 -3.70 -16.73
CA CYS A 60 1.60 -2.76 -17.20
C CYS A 60 2.82 -2.69 -16.28
N VAL A 61 2.63 -2.64 -14.95
CA VAL A 61 3.75 -2.54 -14.00
C VAL A 61 4.62 -3.80 -14.01
N HIS A 62 4.04 -4.97 -14.26
CA HIS A 62 4.79 -6.20 -14.48
C HIS A 62 5.47 -6.23 -15.85
N THR A 63 4.75 -5.86 -16.91
CA THR A 63 5.26 -5.86 -18.28
C THR A 63 6.44 -4.91 -18.45
N HIS A 64 6.42 -3.78 -17.75
CA HIS A 64 7.42 -2.70 -17.84
C HIS A 64 8.13 -2.46 -16.50
N ILE A 65 8.47 -3.54 -15.79
CA ILE A 65 9.06 -3.49 -14.44
C ILE A 65 10.32 -2.63 -14.37
N ASP A 66 11.21 -2.74 -15.36
CA ASP A 66 12.45 -1.95 -15.47
C ASP A 66 12.20 -0.44 -15.67
N HIS A 67 10.96 -0.06 -16.00
CA HIS A 67 10.55 1.31 -16.29
C HIS A 67 9.47 1.84 -15.35
N VAL A 68 9.22 1.15 -14.22
CA VAL A 68 8.20 1.52 -13.24
C VAL A 68 8.48 2.89 -12.58
N THR A 69 9.72 3.37 -12.63
CA THR A 69 10.12 4.71 -12.18
C THR A 69 9.39 5.81 -12.96
N GLY A 70 9.09 5.58 -14.25
CA GLY A 70 8.26 6.47 -15.06
C GLY A 70 6.83 6.55 -14.54
N PHE A 71 6.24 5.42 -14.14
CA PHE A 71 4.91 5.38 -13.53
C PHE A 71 4.87 6.11 -12.18
N LYS A 72 5.86 5.88 -11.31
CA LYS A 72 6.03 6.61 -10.05
C LYS A 72 6.08 8.12 -10.28
N LYS A 73 6.87 8.57 -11.26
CA LYS A 73 6.96 9.98 -11.63
C LYS A 73 5.60 10.55 -12.07
N CYS A 74 4.87 9.85 -12.93
CA CYS A 74 3.53 10.27 -13.36
C CYS A 74 2.56 10.43 -12.19
N ILE A 75 2.60 9.53 -11.21
CA ILE A 75 1.80 9.63 -9.97
C ILE A 75 2.21 10.86 -9.15
N THR A 76 3.52 11.09 -8.97
CA THR A 76 4.04 12.24 -8.22
C THR A 76 3.68 13.57 -8.87
N ASP A 77 3.74 13.66 -10.20
CA ASP A 77 3.34 14.84 -10.96
C ASP A 77 1.84 15.13 -10.79
N LEU A 78 1.00 14.08 -10.87
CA LEU A 78 -0.45 14.20 -10.62
C LEU A 78 -0.76 14.62 -9.18
N LEU A 79 -0.02 14.06 -8.21
CA LEU A 79 -0.16 14.40 -6.80
C LEU A 79 0.24 15.86 -6.56
N SER A 80 1.35 16.32 -7.13
CA SER A 80 1.80 17.72 -7.05
C SER A 80 0.73 18.68 -7.56
N LEU A 81 0.09 18.32 -8.68
CA LEU A 81 -1.02 19.07 -9.26
C LEU A 81 -2.24 19.10 -8.32
N SER A 82 -2.59 17.96 -7.73
CA SER A 82 -3.69 17.83 -6.78
C SER A 82 -3.51 18.71 -5.55
N LEU A 83 -2.30 18.74 -4.97
CA LEU A 83 -1.99 19.54 -3.78
C LEU A 83 -1.97 21.04 -4.09
N SER A 84 -1.44 21.40 -5.26
CA SER A 84 -1.36 22.80 -5.70
C SER A 84 -2.74 23.40 -6.02
N GLN A 85 -3.64 22.60 -6.60
CA GLN A 85 -4.99 23.02 -7.00
C GLN A 85 -6.08 22.65 -5.99
N GLU A 86 -5.73 21.96 -4.91
CA GLU A 86 -6.68 21.38 -3.95
C GLU A 86 -7.76 20.51 -4.64
N ASN A 87 -7.32 19.73 -5.65
CA ASN A 87 -8.18 18.86 -6.45
C ASN A 87 -8.27 17.47 -5.81
N GLU A 88 -9.40 17.19 -5.15
CA GLU A 88 -9.64 15.93 -4.44
C GLU A 88 -9.66 14.71 -5.36
N GLU A 89 -10.20 14.84 -6.57
CA GLU A 89 -10.26 13.73 -7.53
C GLU A 89 -8.86 13.30 -7.94
N TYR A 90 -7.97 14.24 -8.26
CA TYR A 90 -6.59 13.92 -8.63
C TYR A 90 -5.81 13.29 -7.48
N LEU A 91 -6.07 13.72 -6.24
CA LEU A 91 -5.49 13.10 -5.06
C LEU A 91 -5.96 11.64 -4.92
N ILE A 92 -7.27 11.39 -5.06
CA ILE A 92 -7.84 10.04 -5.00
C ILE A 92 -7.23 9.15 -6.09
N ILE A 93 -7.08 9.66 -7.31
CA ILE A 93 -6.47 8.92 -8.42
C ILE A 93 -5.01 8.56 -8.10
N SER A 94 -4.22 9.52 -7.60
CA SER A 94 -2.84 9.26 -7.19
C SER A 94 -2.76 8.18 -6.11
N LEU A 95 -3.62 8.24 -5.08
CA LEU A 95 -3.68 7.21 -4.04
C LEU A 95 -4.07 5.84 -4.61
N LEU A 96 -5.09 5.80 -5.47
CA LEU A 96 -5.60 4.57 -6.10
C LEU A 96 -4.51 3.88 -6.93
N LEU A 97 -3.80 4.63 -7.78
CA LEU A 97 -2.74 4.10 -8.62
C LEU A 97 -1.52 3.61 -7.81
N SER A 98 -1.14 4.34 -6.76
CA SER A 98 -0.06 3.92 -5.87
C SER A 98 -0.40 2.66 -5.09
N ARG A 99 -1.65 2.54 -4.60
CA ARG A 99 -2.15 1.33 -3.95
C ARG A 99 -2.13 0.15 -4.91
N GLN A 100 -2.61 0.35 -6.13
CA GLN A 100 -2.63 -0.70 -7.14
C GLN A 100 -1.22 -1.23 -7.41
N GLY A 101 -0.25 -0.34 -7.64
CA GLY A 101 1.15 -0.75 -7.79
C GLY A 101 1.66 -1.50 -6.57
N GLY A 102 1.43 -0.97 -5.36
CA GLY A 102 1.92 -1.55 -4.11
C GLY A 102 1.34 -2.92 -3.76
N MET A 103 0.28 -3.37 -4.44
CA MET A 103 -0.33 -4.70 -4.27
C MET A 103 0.27 -5.76 -5.20
N GLU A 104 1.08 -5.35 -6.18
CA GLU A 104 1.73 -6.26 -7.13
C GLU A 104 3.07 -6.82 -6.62
N GLY A 105 3.47 -6.47 -5.40
CA GLY A 105 4.69 -6.95 -4.73
C GLY A 105 5.88 -5.99 -4.80
N GLU A 106 6.72 -6.01 -3.77
CA GLU A 106 7.78 -5.00 -3.58
C GLU A 106 8.86 -4.98 -4.67
N HIS A 107 9.09 -6.12 -5.32
CA HIS A 107 9.99 -6.23 -6.46
C HIS A 107 9.48 -5.49 -7.70
N VAL A 108 8.16 -5.24 -7.80
CA VAL A 108 7.52 -4.52 -8.90
C VAL A 108 7.34 -3.04 -8.54
N PHE A 109 6.76 -2.76 -7.39
CA PHE A 109 6.47 -1.41 -6.92
C PHE A 109 6.50 -1.40 -5.38
N PRO A 110 7.02 -0.34 -4.73
CA PRO A 110 7.08 -0.27 -3.28
C PRO A 110 5.70 -0.46 -2.67
N SER A 111 5.61 -1.20 -1.56
CA SER A 111 4.37 -1.32 -0.80
C SER A 111 3.77 0.06 -0.52
N TYR A 112 2.44 0.12 -0.38
CA TYR A 112 1.74 1.39 -0.19
C TYR A 112 2.32 2.20 0.98
N GLY A 113 2.66 1.55 2.09
CA GLY A 113 3.29 2.21 3.23
C GLY A 113 4.67 2.80 2.91
N ASN A 114 5.52 2.06 2.21
CA ASN A 114 6.85 2.54 1.80
C ASN A 114 6.74 3.71 0.80
N TRP A 115 5.80 3.63 -0.15
CA TRP A 115 5.49 4.74 -1.04
C TRP A 115 4.97 5.96 -0.27
N PHE A 116 4.01 5.77 0.62
CA PHE A 116 3.40 6.86 1.41
C PHE A 116 4.44 7.57 2.29
N LYS A 117 5.29 6.80 2.97
CA LYS A 117 6.43 7.30 3.76
C LYS A 117 7.37 8.13 2.90
N SER A 118 7.76 7.61 1.74
CA SER A 118 8.67 8.30 0.83
C SER A 118 8.08 9.64 0.38
N VAL A 119 6.81 9.65 -0.04
CA VAL A 119 6.15 10.84 -0.61
C VAL A 119 5.78 11.89 0.43
N PHE A 120 5.26 11.48 1.59
CA PHE A 120 4.68 12.41 2.58
C PHE A 120 5.50 12.52 3.88
N GLY A 121 6.33 11.54 4.19
CA GLY A 121 7.11 11.47 5.43
C GLY A 121 8.54 12.00 5.31
N SER A 122 9.12 12.04 4.11
CA SER A 122 10.49 12.49 3.90
C SER A 122 10.61 14.02 3.78
N SER A 123 11.75 14.57 4.19
CA SER A 123 12.11 15.98 3.96
C SER A 123 12.61 16.26 2.54
N GLN A 124 12.79 15.22 1.72
CA GLN A 124 13.35 15.31 0.37
C GLN A 124 12.33 15.80 -0.66
N HIS A 125 11.03 15.65 -0.40
CA HIS A 125 9.97 16.06 -1.30
C HIS A 125 9.20 17.25 -0.75
N SER A 126 9.17 18.35 -1.50
CA SER A 126 8.56 19.64 -1.08
C SER A 126 7.03 19.65 -1.03
N LEU A 127 6.39 18.50 -1.32
CA LEU A 127 4.93 18.37 -1.43
C LEU A 127 4.21 18.77 -0.15
N MET A 128 4.87 18.59 1.01
CA MET A 128 4.31 18.83 2.33
C MET A 128 4.87 20.07 3.03
N ASP A 129 5.57 20.95 2.31
CA ASP A 129 6.21 22.14 2.88
C ASP A 129 5.21 23.27 3.18
N SER A 130 4.00 23.22 2.59
CA SER A 130 2.98 24.25 2.78
C SER A 130 1.88 23.81 3.75
N LYS A 131 1.48 24.73 4.64
CA LYS A 131 0.31 24.55 5.52
C LYS A 131 -0.95 24.23 4.69
N ARG A 132 -1.09 24.83 3.52
CA ARG A 132 -2.24 24.65 2.62
C ARG A 132 -2.32 23.20 2.13
N SER A 133 -1.23 22.69 1.54
CA SER A 133 -1.14 21.30 1.04
C SER A 133 -1.42 20.29 2.15
N LEU A 134 -0.83 20.50 3.34
CA LEU A 134 -1.05 19.61 4.48
C LEU A 134 -2.51 19.65 4.96
N THR A 135 -3.10 20.84 5.07
CA THR A 135 -4.53 20.96 5.48
C THR A 135 -5.45 20.28 4.48
N PHE A 136 -5.19 20.47 3.18
CA PHE A 136 -5.93 19.82 2.10
C PHE A 136 -5.81 18.29 2.18
N LEU A 137 -4.59 17.76 2.26
CA LEU A 137 -4.34 16.33 2.37
C LEU A 137 -5.06 15.73 3.59
N MET A 138 -4.91 16.34 4.77
CA MET A 138 -5.53 15.82 5.99
C MET A 138 -7.06 15.81 5.90
N ARG A 139 -7.66 16.84 5.28
CA ARG A 139 -9.11 16.88 5.03
C ARG A 139 -9.54 15.73 4.13
N CYS A 140 -8.86 15.53 3.01
CA CYS A 140 -9.19 14.44 2.07
C CYS A 140 -8.99 13.06 2.70
N LEU A 141 -7.87 12.80 3.37
CA LEU A 141 -7.65 11.53 4.06
C LEU A 141 -8.71 11.28 5.14
N THR A 142 -9.11 12.32 5.89
CA THR A 142 -10.20 12.20 6.88
C THR A 142 -11.52 11.81 6.23
N ASN A 143 -11.82 12.35 5.03
CA ASN A 143 -13.03 12.04 4.28
C ASN A 143 -13.01 10.63 3.65
N LEU A 144 -11.86 9.97 3.59
CA LEU A 144 -11.69 8.64 3.00
C LEU A 144 -11.55 7.53 4.06
N ILE A 145 -11.56 7.85 5.36
CA ILE A 145 -11.33 6.87 6.44
C ILE A 145 -12.26 5.65 6.36
N ASN A 146 -13.50 5.85 5.92
CA ASN A 146 -14.48 4.76 5.87
C ASN A 146 -14.28 3.87 4.65
N GLU A 147 -13.82 4.44 3.54
CA GLU A 147 -13.53 3.77 2.28
C GLU A 147 -12.12 3.15 2.22
N ASP A 148 -11.20 3.63 3.04
CA ASP A 148 -9.83 3.12 3.09
C ASP A 148 -9.76 1.73 3.70
N GLN A 149 -8.94 0.87 3.06
CA GLN A 149 -8.65 -0.46 3.56
C GLN A 149 -7.79 -0.40 4.83
N PRO A 150 -7.88 -1.40 5.73
CA PRO A 150 -7.12 -1.40 6.98
C PRO A 150 -5.62 -1.18 6.81
N TYR A 151 -5.00 -1.81 5.81
CA TYR A 151 -3.57 -1.66 5.54
C TYR A 151 -3.18 -0.23 5.13
N CYS A 152 -4.08 0.52 4.49
CA CYS A 152 -3.86 1.93 4.17
C CYS A 152 -3.88 2.79 5.43
N LEU A 153 -4.87 2.57 6.32
CA LEU A 153 -4.98 3.28 7.59
C LEU A 153 -3.77 2.98 8.48
N GLN A 154 -3.33 1.73 8.54
CA GLN A 154 -2.09 1.33 9.23
C GLN A 154 -0.89 2.10 8.66
N ALA A 155 -0.71 2.11 7.33
CA ALA A 155 0.37 2.87 6.70
C ALA A 155 0.36 4.36 7.07
N HIS A 156 -0.81 5.00 7.15
CA HIS A 156 -0.91 6.40 7.54
C HIS A 156 -0.61 6.63 9.03
N ILE A 157 -0.95 5.68 9.91
CA ILE A 157 -0.64 5.74 11.34
C ILE A 157 0.87 5.52 11.56
N THR A 158 1.47 4.56 10.87
CA THR A 158 2.91 4.23 10.98
C THR A 158 3.78 5.33 10.38
N PHE A 159 3.38 5.88 9.24
CA PHE A 159 4.14 6.88 8.50
C PHE A 159 3.32 8.15 8.29
N PRO A 160 3.00 8.88 9.37
CA PRO A 160 2.17 10.06 9.25
C PRO A 160 2.86 11.13 8.39
N PRO A 161 2.09 11.94 7.62
CA PRO A 161 2.66 13.04 6.86
C PRO A 161 3.49 13.97 7.75
N ARG A 162 4.55 14.53 7.18
CA ARG A 162 5.47 15.42 7.89
C ARG A 162 4.72 16.53 8.63
N LYS A 163 4.90 16.57 9.96
CA LYS A 163 4.23 17.56 10.82
C LYS A 163 4.86 18.93 10.62
N LEU A 164 4.06 19.88 10.14
CA LEU A 164 4.35 21.31 10.32
C LEU A 164 3.85 21.71 11.71
N ALA A 165 4.66 22.42 12.50
CA ALA A 165 4.32 22.79 13.89
C ALA A 165 2.90 23.40 14.02
N LYS A 166 2.50 24.23 13.05
CA LYS A 166 1.18 24.90 12.99
C LYS A 166 0.00 23.98 12.64
N CYS A 167 0.27 22.74 12.23
CA CYS A 167 -0.73 21.76 11.78
C CYS A 167 -0.65 20.44 12.56
N SER A 168 0.15 20.38 13.62
CA SER A 168 0.35 19.17 14.43
C SER A 168 -0.99 18.59 14.91
N GLN A 169 -1.92 19.44 15.34
CA GLN A 169 -3.27 19.03 15.78
C GLN A 169 -4.11 18.37 14.67
N LEU A 170 -3.98 18.79 13.41
CA LEU A 170 -4.71 18.19 12.29
C LEU A 170 -4.23 16.76 12.03
N VAL A 171 -2.90 16.55 12.04
CA VAL A 171 -2.30 15.23 11.85
C VAL A 171 -2.67 14.31 13.01
N THR A 172 -2.54 14.77 14.26
CA THR A 172 -2.92 14.00 15.44
C THR A 172 -4.42 13.66 15.44
N GLY A 173 -5.29 14.64 15.12
CA GLY A 173 -6.73 14.42 15.06
C GLY A 173 -7.15 13.39 14.01
N TYR A 174 -6.48 13.36 12.86
CA TYR A 174 -6.66 12.31 11.87
C TYR A 174 -6.20 10.94 12.37
N ILE A 175 -5.01 10.84 12.96
CA ILE A 175 -4.47 9.58 13.47
C ILE A 175 -5.43 8.95 14.48
N VAL A 176 -6.00 9.75 15.40
CA VAL A 176 -7.00 9.26 16.37
C VAL A 176 -8.23 8.67 15.67
N LYS A 177 -8.73 9.33 14.61
CA LYS A 177 -9.86 8.82 13.83
C LYS A 177 -9.51 7.53 13.07
N ALA A 178 -8.30 7.46 12.49
CA ALA A 178 -7.83 6.27 11.80
C ALA A 178 -7.68 5.07 12.76
N LYS A 179 -7.11 5.29 13.95
CA LYS A 179 -7.03 4.29 15.03
C LYS A 179 -8.42 3.81 15.45
N SER A 180 -9.33 4.74 15.74
CA SER A 180 -10.72 4.43 16.11
C SER A 180 -11.43 3.59 15.04
N ARG A 181 -11.12 3.84 13.76
CA ARG A 181 -11.66 3.04 12.64
C ARG A 181 -11.09 1.63 12.63
N LEU A 182 -9.78 1.45 12.87
CA LEU A 182 -9.18 0.13 12.98
C LEU A 182 -9.70 -0.64 14.19
N ASP A 183 -9.88 0.03 15.34
CA ASP A 183 -10.50 -0.54 16.54
C ASP A 183 -11.91 -1.06 16.24
N TYR A 184 -12.72 -0.25 15.56
CA TYR A 184 -14.07 -0.63 15.14
C TYR A 184 -14.07 -1.86 14.21
N LEU A 185 -13.07 -1.97 13.33
CA LEU A 185 -12.89 -3.11 12.45
C LEU A 185 -12.26 -4.32 13.16
N GLN A 186 -11.93 -4.22 14.45
CA GLN A 186 -11.25 -5.25 15.24
C GLN A 186 -9.92 -5.70 14.62
N VAL A 187 -9.26 -4.80 13.90
CA VAL A 187 -7.94 -5.05 13.32
C VAL A 187 -6.91 -4.76 14.39
N ASP A 188 -6.12 -5.77 14.76
CA ASP A 188 -5.02 -5.59 15.70
C ASP A 188 -3.88 -4.80 15.04
N TYR A 189 -3.67 -3.56 15.47
CA TYR A 189 -2.58 -2.69 15.04
C TYR A 189 -1.62 -2.33 16.20
N ASP A 190 -1.74 -3.02 17.34
CA ASP A 190 -0.98 -2.75 18.56
C ASP A 190 0.44 -3.33 18.45
N TYR A 191 1.29 -2.64 17.69
CA TYR A 191 2.75 -2.66 17.90
C TYR A 191 3.43 -1.42 17.30
N ILE A 192 3.00 -0.23 17.69
CA ILE A 192 3.76 1.00 17.41
C ILE A 192 3.74 1.85 18.67
N ASP A 193 4.75 1.63 19.51
CA ASP A 193 5.05 2.49 20.65
C ASP A 193 5.40 3.88 20.13
N THR A 194 4.47 4.83 20.28
CA THR A 194 4.68 6.22 19.88
C THR A 194 5.58 7.00 20.85
N ASN A 195 6.20 6.33 21.84
CA ASN A 195 7.10 6.97 22.80
C ASN A 195 8.60 6.79 22.52
N SER A 196 9.01 6.05 21.48
CA SER A 196 10.44 6.00 21.13
C SER A 196 10.84 7.21 20.29
N THR A 197 11.55 8.13 20.95
CA THR A 197 12.38 9.16 20.32
C THR A 197 13.25 8.58 19.21
N GLU A 198 13.34 9.37 18.13
CA GLU A 198 14.41 9.45 17.12
C GLU A 198 15.27 8.19 16.88
N ASP A 199 15.25 7.76 15.62
CA ASP A 199 16.11 6.73 15.03
C ASP A 199 15.91 5.32 15.59
N ASN A 200 14.95 4.61 14.99
CA ASN A 200 14.96 3.18 14.62
C ASN A 200 13.51 2.68 14.47
N VAL A 201 12.95 2.79 13.26
CA VAL A 201 11.61 2.25 12.95
C VAL A 201 11.75 1.21 11.84
N GLU A 202 12.23 0.03 12.22
CA GLU A 202 12.20 -1.22 11.45
C GLU A 202 10.94 -2.02 11.80
N ILE A 203 9.73 -1.49 11.56
CA ILE A 203 8.50 -2.16 12.09
C ILE A 203 7.48 -2.54 11.00
N ASN A 204 7.59 -1.99 9.79
CA ASN A 204 6.81 -2.48 8.63
C ASN A 204 7.53 -3.57 7.81
N HIS A 205 8.77 -3.92 8.16
CA HIS A 205 9.48 -5.06 7.57
C HIS A 205 8.96 -6.38 8.17
N GLU A 206 8.59 -6.40 9.44
CA GLU A 206 8.33 -7.66 10.17
C GLU A 206 7.02 -8.38 9.81
N PHE A 207 5.97 -7.70 9.34
CA PHE A 207 4.71 -8.37 8.96
C PHE A 207 4.79 -9.01 7.57
N SER A 208 5.33 -8.27 6.59
CA SER A 208 5.65 -8.79 5.27
C SER A 208 6.71 -9.90 5.36
N MET A 209 7.71 -9.73 6.22
CA MET A 209 8.66 -10.81 6.51
C MET A 209 8.04 -11.99 7.25
N ALA A 210 7.12 -11.78 8.20
CA ALA A 210 6.45 -12.89 8.87
C ALA A 210 5.63 -13.73 7.89
N GLU A 211 5.01 -13.12 6.88
CA GLU A 211 4.29 -13.83 5.81
C GLU A 211 5.25 -14.57 4.88
N VAL A 212 6.33 -13.94 4.42
CA VAL A 212 7.38 -14.58 3.60
C VAL A 212 8.03 -15.74 4.36
N GLU A 213 8.37 -15.52 5.62
CA GLU A 213 8.99 -16.51 6.49
C GLU A 213 8.03 -17.65 6.81
N LEU A 214 6.75 -17.37 7.01
CA LEU A 214 5.75 -18.40 7.17
C LEU A 214 5.57 -19.22 5.88
N ASN A 215 5.62 -18.59 4.70
CA ASN A 215 5.58 -19.29 3.42
C ASN A 215 6.80 -20.19 3.20
N ASP A 216 7.99 -19.75 3.60
CA ASP A 216 9.21 -20.57 3.55
C ASP A 216 9.13 -21.76 4.53
N ILE A 217 8.64 -21.50 5.74
CA ILE A 217 8.39 -22.54 6.75
C ILE A 217 7.37 -23.56 6.22
N MET A 218 6.29 -23.09 5.60
CA MET A 218 5.24 -23.94 5.03
C MET A 218 5.76 -24.75 3.83
N SER A 219 6.56 -24.12 2.96
CA SER A 219 7.21 -24.80 1.83
C SER A 219 8.18 -25.89 2.30
N SER A 220 8.92 -25.64 3.38
CA SER A 220 9.79 -26.65 4.01
C SER A 220 8.99 -27.79 4.65
N PHE A 221 7.80 -27.50 5.19
CA PHE A 221 6.91 -28.50 5.75
C PHE A 221 6.33 -29.42 4.66
N GLU A 222 5.89 -28.83 3.56
CA GLU A 222 5.38 -29.54 2.37
C GLU A 222 6.47 -30.39 1.71
N ALA A 223 7.69 -29.86 1.56
CA ALA A 223 8.84 -30.60 1.02
C ALA A 223 9.22 -31.82 1.88
N ASN A 224 8.91 -31.79 3.19
CA ASN A 224 9.11 -32.90 4.12
C ASN A 224 7.86 -33.81 4.23
N ASN A 225 6.94 -33.78 3.25
CA ASN A 225 5.69 -34.55 3.23
C ASN A 225 4.83 -34.36 4.49
N CYS A 226 4.89 -33.18 5.12
CA CYS A 226 4.10 -32.82 6.31
C CYS A 226 4.31 -33.75 7.52
N GLN A 227 5.45 -34.44 7.62
CA GLN A 227 5.69 -35.43 8.68
C GLN A 227 6.23 -34.82 9.99
N THR A 228 6.97 -33.72 9.91
CA THR A 228 7.64 -33.10 11.07
C THR A 228 7.42 -31.60 11.10
N ILE A 229 7.13 -31.05 12.28
CA ILE A 229 6.99 -29.60 12.46
C ILE A 229 8.35 -28.95 12.16
N PRO A 230 8.41 -27.91 11.31
CA PRO A 230 9.67 -27.26 10.99
C PRO A 230 10.33 -26.67 12.24
N ASN A 231 11.63 -26.95 12.43
CA ASN A 231 12.40 -26.51 13.60
C ASN A 231 12.32 -24.99 13.82
N LYS A 232 12.29 -24.22 12.74
CA LYS A 232 12.18 -22.76 12.78
C LYS A 232 10.89 -22.28 13.46
N LEU A 233 9.79 -23.01 13.28
CA LEU A 233 8.53 -22.73 13.96
C LEU A 233 8.62 -23.05 15.47
N LEU A 234 9.29 -24.15 15.81
CA LEU A 234 9.54 -24.53 17.20
C LEU A 234 10.49 -23.53 17.90
N GLU A 235 11.49 -23.03 17.20
CA GLU A 235 12.39 -21.99 17.71
C GLU A 235 11.63 -20.70 18.03
N TYR A 236 10.71 -20.26 17.18
CA TYR A 236 9.85 -19.12 17.49
C TYR A 236 8.98 -19.37 18.71
N GLN A 237 8.40 -20.57 18.82
CA GLN A 237 7.63 -20.94 20.00
C GLN A 237 8.49 -20.99 21.27
N ILE A 238 9.74 -21.47 21.23
CA ILE A 238 10.53 -21.65 22.45
C ILE A 238 11.24 -20.36 22.85
N PHE A 239 11.81 -19.63 21.89
CA PHE A 239 12.73 -18.53 22.14
C PHE A 239 12.15 -17.14 21.84
N ASN A 240 11.03 -17.06 21.11
CA ASN A 240 10.40 -15.78 20.75
C ASN A 240 8.87 -15.83 20.86
N GLN A 241 8.38 -16.20 22.05
CA GLN A 241 6.96 -16.35 22.37
C GLN A 241 6.06 -15.17 21.98
N PRO A 242 6.44 -13.90 22.21
CA PRO A 242 5.63 -12.75 21.81
C PRO A 242 5.45 -12.66 20.28
N TYR A 243 6.52 -12.88 19.52
CA TYR A 243 6.48 -12.89 18.06
C TYR A 243 5.67 -14.06 17.51
N TYR A 244 5.86 -15.26 18.09
CA TYR A 244 5.12 -16.46 17.72
C TYR A 244 3.61 -16.27 17.93
N THR A 245 3.19 -15.89 19.14
CA THR A 245 1.76 -15.78 19.49
C THR A 245 1.11 -14.56 18.84
N GLY A 246 1.85 -13.45 18.74
CA GLY A 246 1.35 -12.18 18.20
C GLY A 246 1.27 -12.11 16.68
N ARG A 247 2.09 -12.89 15.95
CA ARG A 247 2.20 -12.85 14.48
C ARG A 247 2.01 -14.22 13.84
N ILE A 248 2.98 -15.12 14.01
CA ILE A 248 3.05 -16.39 13.28
C ILE A 248 1.81 -17.26 13.54
N LEU A 249 1.38 -17.37 14.79
CA LEU A 249 0.20 -18.14 15.16
C LEU A 249 -1.08 -17.56 14.56
N LYS A 250 -1.22 -16.23 14.54
CA LYS A 250 -2.38 -15.58 13.94
C LYS A 250 -2.44 -15.82 12.42
N LEU A 251 -1.30 -15.76 11.73
CA LEU A 251 -1.20 -16.08 10.31
C LEU A 251 -1.51 -17.56 10.02
N LEU A 252 -1.03 -18.49 10.86
CA LEU A 252 -1.33 -19.93 10.73
C LEU A 252 -2.82 -20.27 10.91
N LEU A 253 -3.50 -19.52 11.78
CA LEU A 253 -4.91 -19.67 12.11
C LEU A 253 -5.84 -18.87 11.18
N ALA A 254 -5.29 -17.98 10.34
CA ALA A 254 -6.07 -17.27 9.35
C ALA A 254 -6.70 -18.27 8.35
N PRO A 255 -7.97 -18.07 7.95
CA PRO A 255 -8.63 -18.96 7.00
C PRO A 255 -7.88 -18.94 5.68
N ARG A 256 -7.38 -20.11 5.27
CA ARG A 256 -6.67 -20.30 3.99
C ARG A 256 -7.71 -20.48 2.88
N GLN A 257 -7.55 -19.74 1.78
CA GLN A 257 -8.32 -19.93 0.56
C GLN A 257 -7.83 -21.16 -0.22
#